data_AF-A0A8S2V1Z9-F1
#
_entry.id   AF-A0A8S2V1Z9-F1
#
_cell.length_a   1.000
_cell.length_b   1.000
_cell.length_c   1.000
_cell.angle_alpha   90.00
_cell.angle_beta   90.00
_cell.angle_gamma   90.00
#
_symmetry.space_group_name_H-M   'P 1'
#
loop_
_entity.id
_entity.type
_entity.pdbx_description
1 polymer ?
#
loop_
_entity_poly.entity_id
_entity_poly.type
_entity_poly.pdbx_seq_one_letter_code
_entity_poly.pdbx_strand_id
1 'polypeptide(L)'
;LHCNGVLEGIRICRLGLPNRIIYQEFKQRYSILAPNAIPKGFIDARKATEDILKDPSVALSEELYRLGTTKVFFKAGVLGQLEDMRDTALSQIISKIQAQMRGFLMRKQYRKMLEQRVALQVVQRNVKKYLAVRNWPWWKLFTKIKPMLSVARQEEELKKMEEEFVQLKENLAKEEKLRKEIEENNAKLIKDKNDIYLQLETERSNASTVEERLTRLVTQKADIEQQLKDMEERVHEEEQAGQELQSKRKKLEHDIDGLKKDIDDMRLNLQKSENECKTRENRINILQDEMAQQDESLSKLTREKKRLEEQNTKTTEQLQAEEDKVNHLNKLKTKLEQTLDELEDSLEREKKSRADLDKSKRKLEGDLKSTQGNLEEMERAKRELEENLKRKDQEIGQMGGRLEDEQGQAASLQKKIKELQSRMQELEEEVETERQSRTKTEKQRADLAREIDE
;
A
#
# COMPACT_ATOMS: atom_id res chain seq x y z
N LEU A 1 -41.56 41.87 -24.10
CA LEU A 1 -41.30 42.46 -25.44
C LEU A 1 -40.01 41.93 -26.06
N HIS A 2 -38.89 41.86 -25.33
CA HIS A 2 -37.64 41.29 -25.85
C HIS A 2 -37.69 39.78 -26.11
N CYS A 3 -38.26 38.96 -25.21
CA CYS A 3 -38.30 37.50 -25.36
C CYS A 3 -39.13 37.02 -26.57
N ASN A 4 -40.11 37.82 -27.02
CA ASN A 4 -40.92 37.53 -28.20
C ASN A 4 -40.32 38.14 -29.49
N GLY A 5 -39.12 38.73 -29.41
CA GLY A 5 -38.46 39.35 -30.56
C GLY A 5 -39.18 40.58 -31.11
N VAL A 6 -40.08 41.21 -30.36
CA VAL A 6 -40.94 42.31 -30.87
C VAL A 6 -40.11 43.50 -31.36
N LEU A 7 -39.04 43.84 -30.65
CA LEU A 7 -38.15 44.93 -31.05
C LEU A 7 -37.36 44.60 -32.33
N GLU A 8 -37.00 43.33 -32.53
CA GLU A 8 -36.38 42.85 -33.77
C GLU A 8 -37.39 42.85 -34.93
N GLY A 9 -38.62 42.40 -34.66
CA GLY A 9 -39.74 42.46 -35.60
C GLY A 9 -40.04 43.88 -36.04
N ILE A 10 -40.05 44.86 -35.13
CA ILE A 10 -40.22 46.29 -35.48
C ILE A 10 -39.03 46.79 -36.31
N ARG A 11 -37.79 46.44 -35.94
CA ARG A 11 -36.59 46.86 -36.68
C ARG A 11 -36.61 46.35 -38.12
N ILE A 12 -36.94 45.07 -38.31
CA ILE A 12 -37.08 44.45 -39.63
C ILE A 12 -38.27 45.04 -40.38
N CYS A 13 -39.44 45.22 -39.75
CA CYS A 13 -40.62 45.79 -40.41
C CYS A 13 -40.45 47.26 -40.82
N ARG A 14 -39.62 48.05 -40.13
CA ARG A 14 -39.29 49.43 -40.53
C ARG A 14 -38.42 49.49 -41.79
N LEU A 15 -37.54 48.52 -41.98
CA LEU A 15 -36.72 48.38 -43.20
C LEU A 15 -37.45 47.57 -44.29
N GLY A 16 -38.40 46.74 -43.88
CA GLY A 16 -39.12 45.81 -44.72
C GLY A 16 -40.19 46.47 -45.58
N LEU A 17 -40.56 45.76 -46.63
CA LEU A 17 -41.60 46.14 -47.58
C LEU A 17 -42.72 45.08 -47.47
N PRO A 18 -43.65 45.26 -46.52
CA PRO A 18 -44.62 44.20 -46.17
C PRO A 18 -45.63 43.92 -47.28
N ASN A 19 -45.87 44.88 -48.16
CA ASN A 19 -46.85 44.78 -49.23
C ASN A 19 -46.18 44.32 -50.52
N ARG A 20 -46.80 43.37 -51.24
CA ARG A 20 -46.25 42.82 -52.50
C ARG A 20 -47.36 42.59 -53.53
N ILE A 21 -47.12 43.01 -54.77
CA ILE A 21 -48.06 42.83 -55.90
C ILE A 21 -47.31 42.23 -57.09
N ILE A 22 -47.96 41.32 -57.82
CA ILE A 22 -47.43 40.73 -59.05
C ILE A 22 -47.44 41.79 -60.17
N TYR A 23 -46.39 41.85 -60.99
CA TYR A 23 -46.25 42.88 -62.02
C TYR A 23 -47.43 42.99 -62.99
N GLN A 24 -48.00 41.86 -63.42
CA GLN A 24 -49.16 41.86 -64.31
C GLN A 24 -50.37 42.55 -63.67
N GLU A 25 -50.63 42.26 -62.39
CA GLU A 25 -51.70 42.86 -61.62
C GLU A 25 -51.46 44.35 -61.37
N PHE A 26 -50.23 44.72 -60.97
CA PHE A 26 -49.86 46.11 -60.76
C PHE A 26 -50.06 46.94 -62.03
N LYS A 27 -49.52 46.45 -63.16
CA LYS A 27 -49.68 47.08 -64.47
C LYS A 27 -51.18 47.25 -64.79
N GLN A 28 -51.97 46.18 -64.69
CA GLN A 28 -53.40 46.26 -65.00
C GLN A 28 -54.15 47.27 -64.14
N ARG A 29 -53.85 47.34 -62.83
CA ARG A 29 -54.53 48.23 -61.89
C ARG A 29 -54.14 49.69 -62.07
N TYR A 30 -52.85 49.99 -62.18
CA TYR A 30 -52.32 51.36 -62.08
C TYR A 30 -51.89 51.98 -63.41
N SER A 31 -52.03 51.28 -64.55
CA SER A 31 -51.78 51.89 -65.89
C SER A 31 -52.60 53.17 -66.13
N ILE A 32 -53.76 53.29 -65.49
CA ILE A 32 -54.62 54.48 -65.57
C ILE A 32 -53.97 55.74 -64.95
N LEU A 33 -53.07 55.57 -63.99
CA LEU A 33 -52.39 56.70 -63.34
C LEU A 33 -51.35 57.35 -64.27
N ALA A 34 -50.77 56.56 -65.18
CA ALA A 34 -49.71 56.99 -66.09
C ALA A 34 -50.01 56.51 -67.53
N PRO A 35 -51.07 57.03 -68.18
CA PRO A 35 -51.54 56.52 -69.47
C PRO A 35 -50.53 56.76 -70.62
N ASN A 36 -49.61 57.71 -70.45
CA ASN A 36 -48.59 58.04 -71.44
C ASN A 36 -47.24 57.36 -71.16
N ALA A 37 -47.04 56.81 -69.96
CA ALA A 37 -45.79 56.14 -69.58
C ALA A 37 -45.62 54.79 -70.32
N ILE A 38 -46.73 54.16 -70.71
CA ILE A 38 -46.72 52.86 -71.37
C ILE A 38 -46.93 53.05 -72.89
N PRO A 39 -45.94 52.69 -73.73
CA PRO A 39 -46.09 52.78 -75.18
C PRO A 39 -47.19 51.85 -75.69
N LYS A 40 -47.82 52.22 -76.82
CA LYS A 40 -48.84 51.39 -77.48
C LYS A 40 -48.18 50.14 -78.06
N GLY A 41 -48.35 48.99 -77.39
CA GLY A 41 -47.81 47.71 -77.82
C GLY A 41 -47.61 46.73 -76.65
N PHE A 42 -47.02 45.57 -76.94
CA PHE A 42 -46.60 44.65 -75.88
C PHE A 42 -45.39 45.24 -75.17
N ILE A 43 -45.50 45.38 -73.84
CA ILE A 43 -44.41 45.73 -72.96
C ILE A 43 -44.38 44.73 -71.81
N ASP A 44 -43.17 44.34 -71.43
CA ASP A 44 -42.94 43.51 -70.26
C ASP A 44 -43.57 44.13 -69.01
N ALA A 45 -44.18 43.29 -68.18
CA ALA A 45 -44.95 43.75 -67.03
C ALA A 45 -44.08 44.44 -65.99
N ARG A 46 -42.85 43.95 -65.78
CA ARG A 46 -41.89 44.57 -64.85
C ARG A 46 -41.47 45.95 -65.34
N LYS A 47 -41.10 46.06 -66.61
CA LYS A 47 -40.73 47.35 -67.22
C LYS A 47 -41.89 48.36 -67.18
N ALA A 48 -43.10 47.92 -67.50
CA ALA A 48 -44.29 48.76 -67.38
C ALA A 48 -44.54 49.24 -65.95
N THR A 49 -44.37 48.38 -64.94
CA THR A 49 -44.46 48.78 -63.53
C THR A 49 -43.40 49.82 -63.17
N GLU A 50 -42.17 49.67 -63.65
CA GLU A 50 -41.09 50.65 -63.43
C GLU A 50 -41.43 52.01 -64.08
N ASP A 51 -41.90 52.00 -65.32
CA ASP A 51 -42.27 53.23 -66.05
C ASP A 51 -43.45 53.94 -65.37
N ILE A 52 -44.47 53.20 -64.90
CA ILE A 52 -45.61 53.77 -64.13
C ILE A 52 -45.10 54.41 -62.82
N LEU A 53 -44.23 53.73 -62.08
CA LEU A 53 -43.75 54.21 -60.77
C LEU A 53 -42.84 55.44 -60.89
N LYS A 54 -42.12 55.58 -62.01
CA LYS A 54 -41.27 56.74 -62.32
C LYS A 54 -42.04 57.91 -62.95
N ASP A 55 -43.29 57.70 -63.38
CA ASP A 55 -44.06 58.75 -64.02
C ASP A 55 -44.32 59.91 -63.04
N PRO A 56 -44.14 61.17 -63.48
CA PRO A 56 -44.38 62.35 -62.63
C PRO A 56 -45.80 62.43 -62.07
N SER A 57 -46.78 61.78 -62.70
CA SER A 57 -48.18 61.74 -62.24
C SER A 57 -48.36 60.87 -61.00
N VAL A 58 -47.47 59.90 -60.77
CA VAL A 58 -47.49 58.99 -59.60
C VAL A 58 -46.55 59.50 -58.50
N ALA A 59 -45.44 60.14 -58.87
CA ALA A 59 -44.52 60.84 -57.97
C ALA A 59 -44.07 60.04 -56.72
N LEU A 60 -43.85 58.73 -56.85
CA LEU A 60 -43.45 57.87 -55.74
C LEU A 60 -41.92 57.83 -55.59
N SER A 61 -41.42 58.18 -54.40
CA SER A 61 -39.99 58.06 -54.09
C SER A 61 -39.50 56.61 -54.17
N GLU A 62 -38.29 56.41 -54.70
CA GLU A 62 -37.65 55.09 -54.81
C GLU A 62 -37.46 54.41 -53.45
N GLU A 63 -37.46 55.13 -52.33
CA GLU A 63 -37.36 54.53 -50.99
C GLU A 63 -38.63 53.79 -50.54
N LEU A 64 -39.76 54.07 -51.20
CA LEU A 64 -41.07 53.54 -50.83
C LEU A 64 -41.39 52.20 -51.50
N TYR A 65 -40.58 51.80 -52.49
CA TYR A 65 -40.77 50.55 -53.22
C TYR A 65 -39.44 49.87 -53.61
N ARG A 66 -39.52 48.57 -53.91
CA ARG A 66 -38.43 47.81 -54.55
C ARG A 66 -38.98 46.86 -55.60
N LEU A 67 -38.28 46.76 -56.73
CA LEU A 67 -38.58 45.83 -57.81
C LEU A 67 -37.89 44.49 -57.54
N GLY A 68 -38.67 43.41 -57.38
CA GLY A 68 -38.16 42.05 -57.34
C GLY A 68 -38.19 41.36 -58.71
N THR A 69 -38.07 40.03 -58.73
CA THR A 69 -38.08 39.25 -59.99
C THR A 69 -39.48 39.12 -60.60
N THR A 70 -40.49 38.79 -59.77
CA THR A 70 -41.88 38.57 -60.22
C THR A 70 -42.89 39.55 -59.61
N LYS A 71 -42.47 40.29 -58.57
CA LYS A 71 -43.32 41.15 -57.76
C LYS A 71 -42.62 42.48 -57.46
N VAL A 72 -43.42 43.53 -57.32
CA VAL A 72 -43.01 44.80 -56.72
C VAL A 72 -43.41 44.81 -55.25
N PHE A 73 -42.54 45.38 -54.41
CA PHE A 73 -42.71 45.47 -52.96
C PHE A 73 -42.85 46.92 -52.54
N PHE A 74 -43.74 47.19 -51.57
CA PHE A 74 -44.05 48.54 -51.10
C PHE A 74 -43.99 48.64 -49.58
N LYS A 75 -43.65 49.83 -49.09
CA LYS A 75 -43.82 50.17 -47.67
C LYS A 75 -45.29 50.18 -47.29
N ALA A 76 -45.57 50.12 -45.99
CA ALA A 76 -46.91 50.29 -45.46
C ALA A 76 -47.48 51.66 -45.87
N GLY A 77 -48.78 51.71 -46.21
CA GLY A 77 -49.49 52.93 -46.61
C GLY A 77 -49.37 53.30 -48.10
N VAL A 78 -48.29 52.91 -48.78
CA VAL A 78 -48.04 53.29 -50.19
C VAL A 78 -49.11 52.76 -51.14
N LEU A 79 -49.54 51.51 -50.99
CA LEU A 79 -50.62 50.95 -51.81
C LEU A 79 -51.95 51.68 -51.61
N GLY A 80 -52.25 52.14 -50.39
CA GLY A 80 -53.45 52.92 -50.11
C GLY A 80 -53.43 54.23 -50.89
N GLN A 81 -52.31 54.93 -50.89
CA GLN A 81 -52.13 56.16 -51.67
C GLN A 81 -52.31 55.91 -53.17
N LEU A 82 -51.76 54.82 -53.71
CA LEU A 82 -51.93 54.46 -55.12
C LEU A 82 -53.39 54.13 -55.47
N GLU A 83 -54.15 53.47 -54.59
CA GLU A 83 -55.59 53.22 -54.80
C GLU A 83 -56.40 54.52 -54.72
N ASP A 84 -56.12 55.44 -53.79
CA ASP A 84 -56.82 56.73 -53.69
C ASP A 84 -56.62 57.58 -54.96
N MET A 85 -55.39 57.61 -55.49
CA MET A 85 -55.09 58.27 -56.77
C MET A 85 -55.86 57.62 -57.93
N ARG A 86 -55.95 56.29 -57.92
CA ARG A 86 -56.63 55.51 -58.95
C ARG A 86 -58.13 55.75 -58.91
N ASP A 87 -58.74 55.77 -57.74
CA ASP A 87 -60.17 56.04 -57.57
C ASP A 87 -60.54 57.44 -58.01
N THR A 88 -59.68 58.42 -57.76
CA THR A 88 -59.85 59.79 -58.25
C THR A 88 -59.83 59.84 -59.79
N ALA A 89 -58.86 59.17 -60.42
CA ALA A 89 -58.77 59.09 -61.88
C ALA A 89 -59.97 58.34 -62.49
N LEU A 90 -60.37 57.21 -61.89
CA LEU A 90 -61.53 56.42 -62.31
C LEU A 90 -62.83 57.23 -62.20
N SER A 91 -63.03 57.98 -61.11
CA SER A 91 -64.23 58.79 -60.89
C SER A 91 -64.46 59.79 -62.03
N GLN A 92 -63.38 60.42 -62.55
CA GLN A 92 -63.47 61.32 -63.70
C GLN A 92 -63.90 60.60 -64.98
N ILE A 93 -63.35 59.41 -65.25
CA ILE A 93 -63.70 58.60 -66.43
C ILE A 93 -65.14 58.08 -66.32
N ILE A 94 -65.51 57.52 -65.17
CA ILE A 94 -66.85 56.99 -64.91
C ILE A 94 -67.89 58.09 -65.04
N SER A 95 -67.62 59.31 -64.57
CA SER A 95 -68.52 60.45 -64.75
C SER A 95 -68.79 60.76 -66.23
N LYS A 96 -67.75 60.69 -67.09
CA LYS A 96 -67.90 60.88 -68.55
C LYS A 96 -68.71 59.75 -69.19
N ILE A 97 -68.45 58.49 -68.81
CA ILE A 97 -69.22 57.33 -69.29
C ILE A 97 -70.69 57.44 -68.87
N GLN A 98 -70.95 57.77 -67.60
CA GLN A 98 -72.29 57.97 -67.07
C GLN A 98 -73.03 59.10 -67.82
N ALA A 99 -72.36 60.21 -68.13
CA ALA A 99 -72.93 61.29 -68.93
C ALA A 99 -73.34 60.82 -70.34
N GLN A 100 -72.50 60.02 -70.99
CA GLN A 100 -72.83 59.44 -72.30
C GLN A 100 -74.00 58.45 -72.23
N MET A 101 -74.02 57.56 -71.23
CA MET A 101 -75.10 56.60 -71.02
C MET A 101 -76.43 57.31 -70.74
N ARG A 102 -76.44 58.30 -69.83
CA ARG A 102 -77.63 59.12 -69.54
C ARG A 102 -78.11 59.85 -70.80
N GLY A 103 -77.19 60.43 -71.57
CA GLY A 103 -77.50 61.07 -72.86
C GLY A 103 -78.08 60.09 -73.88
N PHE A 104 -77.54 58.88 -74.00
CA PHE A 104 -78.04 57.84 -74.89
C PHE A 104 -79.47 57.40 -74.50
N LEU A 105 -79.68 57.09 -73.22
CA LEU A 105 -80.99 56.70 -72.68
C LEU A 105 -82.03 57.79 -72.93
N MET A 106 -81.70 59.04 -72.65
CA MET A 106 -82.61 60.17 -72.87
C MET A 106 -82.89 60.41 -74.34
N ARG A 107 -81.91 60.26 -75.25
CA ARG A 107 -82.17 60.33 -76.69
C ARG A 107 -83.08 59.21 -77.19
N LYS A 108 -82.91 57.97 -76.70
CA LYS A 108 -83.79 56.85 -77.03
C LYS A 108 -85.22 57.12 -76.52
N GLN A 109 -85.35 57.58 -75.28
CA GLN A 109 -86.65 57.94 -74.71
C GLN A 109 -87.29 59.12 -75.46
N TYR A 110 -86.49 60.11 -75.86
CA TYR A 110 -86.96 61.25 -76.64
C TYR A 110 -87.45 60.85 -78.03
N ARG A 111 -86.75 59.94 -78.73
CA ARG A 111 -87.25 59.35 -79.99
C ARG A 111 -88.60 58.67 -79.79
N LYS A 112 -88.76 57.87 -78.73
CA LYS A 112 -90.05 57.26 -78.39
C LYS A 112 -91.15 58.30 -78.16
N MET A 113 -90.85 59.41 -77.49
CA MET A 113 -91.80 60.51 -77.27
C MET A 113 -92.17 61.23 -78.58
N LEU A 114 -91.22 61.42 -79.51
CA LEU A 114 -91.48 61.98 -80.83
C LEU A 114 -92.35 61.04 -81.68
N GLU A 115 -92.02 59.75 -81.70
CA GLU A 115 -92.82 58.72 -82.37
C GLU A 115 -94.23 58.66 -81.79
N GLN A 116 -94.39 58.73 -80.46
CA GLN A 116 -95.70 58.82 -79.80
C GLN A 116 -96.49 60.05 -80.24
N ARG A 117 -95.85 61.22 -80.40
CA ARG A 117 -96.51 62.43 -80.87
C ARG A 117 -97.07 62.24 -82.29
N VAL A 118 -96.29 61.67 -83.21
CA VAL A 118 -96.73 61.41 -84.59
C VAL A 118 -97.80 60.31 -84.63
N ALA A 119 -97.58 59.21 -83.89
CA ALA A 119 -98.53 58.12 -83.78
C ALA A 119 -99.87 58.60 -83.21
N LEU A 120 -99.87 59.51 -82.23
CA LEU A 120 -101.09 60.08 -81.67
C LEU A 120 -101.93 60.79 -82.73
N GLN A 121 -101.31 61.57 -83.63
CA GLN A 121 -102.04 62.22 -84.73
C GLN A 121 -102.66 61.19 -85.69
N VAL A 122 -101.91 60.13 -86.02
CA VAL A 122 -102.38 59.03 -86.89
C VAL A 122 -103.54 58.28 -86.22
N VAL A 123 -103.42 57.95 -84.93
CA VAL A 123 -104.46 57.29 -84.14
C VAL A 123 -105.71 58.17 -84.09
N GLN A 124 -105.59 59.46 -83.76
CA GLN A 124 -106.73 60.39 -83.74
C GLN A 124 -107.44 60.45 -85.10
N ARG A 125 -106.69 60.53 -86.21
CA ARG A 125 -107.26 60.52 -87.56
C ARG A 125 -107.94 59.19 -87.88
N ASN A 126 -107.32 58.07 -87.55
CA ASN A 126 -107.86 56.74 -87.81
C ASN A 126 -109.09 56.44 -86.96
N VAL A 127 -109.12 56.85 -85.69
CA VAL A 127 -110.31 56.72 -84.83
C VAL A 127 -111.48 57.50 -85.43
N LYS A 128 -111.27 58.74 -85.89
CA LYS A 128 -112.31 59.52 -86.59
C LYS A 128 -112.83 58.79 -87.84
N LYS A 129 -111.93 58.28 -88.69
CA LYS A 129 -112.31 57.49 -89.88
C LYS A 129 -113.04 56.20 -89.52
N TYR A 130 -112.56 55.47 -88.52
CA TYR A 130 -113.18 54.24 -88.04
C TYR A 130 -114.59 54.51 -87.50
N LEU A 131 -114.80 55.58 -86.73
CA LEU A 131 -116.12 55.96 -86.26
C LEU A 131 -117.10 56.26 -87.42
N ALA A 132 -116.60 56.82 -88.53
CA ALA A 132 -117.40 57.02 -89.74
C ALA A 132 -117.68 55.70 -90.49
N VAL A 133 -116.70 54.80 -90.57
CA VAL A 133 -116.75 53.58 -91.41
C VAL A 133 -117.29 52.34 -90.66
N ARG A 134 -117.25 52.30 -89.32
CA ARG A 134 -117.62 51.10 -88.52
C ARG A 134 -119.04 50.61 -88.78
N ASN A 135 -119.94 51.51 -89.15
CA ASN A 135 -121.34 51.20 -89.44
C ASN A 135 -121.59 50.90 -90.93
N TRP A 136 -120.60 51.13 -91.80
CA TRP A 136 -120.71 50.90 -93.23
C TRP A 136 -120.82 49.40 -93.55
N PRO A 137 -121.85 48.95 -94.30
CA PRO A 137 -122.09 47.53 -94.55
C PRO A 137 -120.90 46.79 -95.19
N TRP A 138 -120.22 47.41 -96.16
CA TRP A 138 -119.06 46.81 -96.85
C TRP A 138 -117.87 46.57 -95.89
N TRP A 139 -117.63 47.47 -94.93
CA TRP A 139 -116.59 47.27 -93.92
C TRP A 139 -116.90 46.09 -93.01
N LYS A 140 -118.16 45.96 -92.55
CA LYS A 140 -118.61 44.81 -91.74
C LYS A 140 -118.43 43.49 -92.47
N LEU A 141 -118.76 43.46 -93.77
CA LEU A 141 -118.56 42.28 -94.62
C LEU A 141 -117.07 41.92 -94.71
N PHE A 142 -116.21 42.89 -95.03
CA PHE A 142 -114.76 42.69 -95.11
C PHE A 142 -114.18 42.15 -93.80
N THR A 143 -114.56 42.70 -92.64
CA THR A 143 -114.06 42.22 -91.34
C THR A 143 -114.48 40.80 -90.99
N LYS A 144 -115.63 40.33 -91.50
CA LYS A 144 -116.09 38.94 -91.29
C LYS A 144 -115.39 37.96 -92.23
N ILE A 145 -115.10 38.38 -93.46
CA ILE A 145 -114.47 37.53 -94.48
C ILE A 145 -112.95 37.45 -94.30
N LYS A 146 -112.27 38.55 -93.93
CA LYS A 146 -110.80 38.63 -93.85
C LYS A 146 -110.17 37.53 -92.97
N PRO A 147 -110.69 37.18 -91.77
CA PRO A 147 -110.13 36.10 -90.96
C PRO A 147 -110.32 34.70 -91.56
N MET A 148 -111.28 34.53 -92.48
CA MET A 148 -111.51 33.26 -93.19
C MET A 148 -110.49 33.05 -94.32
N LEU A 149 -109.69 34.06 -94.64
CA LEU A 149 -108.56 33.96 -95.57
C LEU A 149 -107.35 33.39 -94.81
N SER A 150 -107.37 32.09 -94.51
CA SER A 150 -106.41 31.38 -93.64
C SER A 150 -104.97 31.33 -94.17
N VAL A 151 -104.80 31.48 -95.48
CA VAL A 151 -103.54 31.19 -96.20
C VAL A 151 -102.38 32.09 -95.73
N ALA A 152 -102.63 33.39 -95.55
CA ALA A 152 -101.57 34.34 -95.19
C ALA A 152 -101.03 34.16 -93.75
N ARG A 153 -101.88 33.68 -92.83
CA ARG A 153 -101.47 33.44 -91.43
C ARG A 153 -100.67 32.16 -91.29
N GLN A 154 -101.02 31.13 -92.06
CA GLN A 154 -100.33 29.84 -92.07
C GLN A 154 -98.89 29.97 -92.60
N GLU A 155 -98.65 30.85 -93.58
CA GLU A 155 -97.32 31.09 -94.15
C GLU A 155 -96.36 31.76 -93.14
N GLU A 156 -96.83 32.75 -92.37
CA GLU A 156 -96.04 33.38 -91.30
C GLU A 156 -95.74 32.41 -90.14
N GLU A 157 -96.71 31.57 -89.76
CA GLU A 157 -96.54 30.55 -88.72
C GLU A 157 -95.57 29.46 -89.17
N LEU A 158 -95.65 29.02 -90.44
CA LEU A 158 -94.74 28.03 -91.02
C LEU A 158 -93.30 28.55 -91.04
N LYS A 159 -93.08 29.79 -91.49
CA LYS A 159 -91.75 30.38 -91.55
C LYS A 159 -91.09 30.49 -90.17
N LYS A 160 -91.85 30.89 -89.14
CA LYS A 160 -91.35 30.90 -87.76
C LYS A 160 -90.98 29.50 -87.27
N MET A 161 -91.82 28.51 -87.57
CA MET A 161 -91.56 27.13 -87.19
C MET A 161 -90.31 26.58 -87.88
N GLU A 162 -90.07 26.93 -89.14
CA GLU A 162 -88.85 26.56 -89.87
C GLU A 162 -87.59 27.20 -89.26
N GLU A 163 -87.63 28.50 -88.94
CA GLU A 163 -86.52 29.20 -88.28
C GLU A 163 -86.19 28.58 -86.91
N GLU A 164 -87.21 28.31 -86.09
CA GLU A 164 -87.06 27.64 -84.80
C GLU A 164 -86.48 26.23 -84.96
N PHE A 165 -87.00 25.46 -85.93
CA PHE A 165 -86.54 24.10 -86.19
C PHE A 165 -85.06 24.04 -86.58
N VAL A 166 -84.61 24.96 -87.45
CA VAL A 166 -83.20 25.06 -87.85
C VAL A 166 -82.32 25.39 -86.64
N GLN A 167 -82.73 26.37 -85.83
CA GLN A 167 -81.96 26.78 -84.66
C GLN A 167 -81.88 25.66 -83.61
N LEU A 168 -82.96 24.92 -83.40
CA LEU A 168 -83.01 23.77 -82.48
C LEU A 168 -82.11 22.64 -82.96
N LYS A 169 -82.10 22.36 -84.26
CA LYS A 169 -81.25 21.34 -84.87
C LYS A 169 -79.75 21.68 -84.76
N GLU A 170 -79.39 22.94 -84.97
CA GLU A 170 -78.00 23.40 -84.79
C GLU A 170 -77.55 23.31 -83.34
N ASN A 171 -78.41 23.71 -82.40
CA ASN A 171 -78.10 23.62 -80.97
C ASN A 171 -77.95 22.17 -80.52
N LEU A 172 -78.86 21.28 -80.95
CA LEU A 172 -78.77 19.86 -80.64
C LEU A 172 -77.44 19.27 -81.13
N ALA A 173 -77.02 19.58 -82.36
CA ALA A 173 -75.75 19.09 -82.90
C ALA A 173 -74.52 19.61 -82.14
N LYS A 174 -74.55 20.84 -81.63
CA LYS A 174 -73.46 21.41 -80.80
C LYS A 174 -73.41 20.73 -79.44
N GLU A 175 -74.55 20.59 -78.78
CA GLU A 175 -74.66 19.95 -77.46
C GLU A 175 -74.26 18.47 -77.53
N GLU A 176 -74.65 17.73 -78.57
CA GLU A 176 -74.24 16.34 -78.75
C GLU A 176 -72.72 16.17 -78.90
N LYS A 177 -72.05 17.09 -79.60
CA LYS A 177 -70.58 17.09 -79.71
C LYS A 177 -69.92 17.39 -78.37
N LEU A 178 -70.37 18.44 -77.69
CA LEU A 178 -69.83 18.83 -76.39
C LEU A 178 -70.02 17.72 -75.35
N ARG A 179 -71.20 17.06 -75.36
CA ARG A 179 -71.49 15.94 -74.46
C ARG A 179 -70.52 14.79 -74.68
N LYS A 180 -70.24 14.41 -75.92
CA LYS A 180 -69.26 13.35 -76.24
C LYS A 180 -67.85 13.71 -75.77
N GLU A 181 -67.39 14.93 -76.03
CA GLU A 181 -66.06 15.38 -75.58
C GLU A 181 -65.94 15.36 -74.04
N ILE A 182 -67.00 15.77 -73.33
CA ILE A 182 -67.03 15.74 -71.86
C ILE A 182 -67.07 14.29 -71.34
N GLU A 183 -67.88 13.42 -71.95
CA GLU A 183 -67.94 11.99 -71.60
C GLU A 183 -66.57 11.31 -71.76
N GLU A 184 -65.85 11.59 -72.85
CA GLU A 184 -64.50 11.06 -73.09
C GLU A 184 -63.47 11.58 -72.06
N ASN A 185 -63.50 12.88 -71.75
CA ASN A 185 -62.62 13.47 -70.74
C ASN A 185 -62.93 12.93 -69.34
N ASN A 186 -64.20 12.74 -69.01
CA ASN A 186 -64.61 12.15 -67.74
C ASN A 186 -64.15 10.69 -67.63
N ALA A 187 -64.29 9.90 -68.69
CA ALA A 187 -63.79 8.53 -68.73
C ALA A 187 -62.27 8.45 -68.51
N LYS A 188 -61.50 9.36 -69.13
CA LYS A 188 -60.04 9.48 -68.89
C LYS A 188 -59.73 9.81 -67.43
N LEU A 189 -60.40 10.81 -66.86
CA LEU A 189 -60.19 11.21 -65.46
C LEU A 189 -60.56 10.09 -64.47
N ILE A 190 -61.61 9.34 -64.74
CA ILE A 190 -62.01 8.18 -63.92
C ILE A 190 -60.93 7.10 -64.01
N LYS A 191 -60.39 6.84 -65.20
CA LYS A 191 -59.29 5.89 -65.38
C LYS A 191 -58.05 6.33 -64.60
N ASP A 192 -57.60 7.57 -64.77
CA ASP A 192 -56.42 8.09 -64.08
C ASP A 192 -56.60 8.06 -62.55
N LYS A 193 -57.81 8.39 -62.06
CA LYS A 193 -58.15 8.27 -60.64
C LYS A 193 -58.03 6.82 -60.15
N ASN A 194 -58.55 5.86 -60.90
CA ASN A 194 -58.50 4.45 -60.52
C ASN A 194 -57.06 3.90 -60.56
N ASP A 195 -56.25 4.33 -61.54
CA ASP A 195 -54.84 3.95 -61.66
C ASP A 195 -54.03 4.49 -60.46
N ILE A 196 -54.24 5.76 -60.09
CA ILE A 196 -53.62 6.36 -58.88
C ILE A 196 -54.11 5.64 -57.62
N TYR A 197 -55.39 5.30 -57.53
CA TYR A 197 -55.94 4.57 -56.38
C TYR A 197 -55.31 3.19 -56.22
N LEU A 198 -55.11 2.46 -57.33
CA LEU A 198 -54.46 1.15 -57.31
C LEU A 198 -52.98 1.25 -56.91
N GLN A 199 -52.27 2.28 -57.40
CA GLN A 199 -50.90 2.57 -56.97
C GLN A 199 -50.84 2.86 -55.47
N LEU A 200 -51.78 3.66 -54.94
CA LEU A 200 -51.87 3.96 -53.53
C LEU A 200 -52.08 2.72 -52.66
N GLU A 201 -52.97 1.80 -53.06
CA GLU A 201 -53.18 0.55 -52.31
C GLU A 201 -51.95 -0.37 -52.37
N THR A 202 -51.24 -0.38 -53.52
CA THR A 202 -49.99 -1.13 -53.66
C THR A 202 -48.91 -0.58 -52.73
N GLU A 203 -48.71 0.73 -52.72
CA GLU A 203 -47.77 1.41 -51.80
C GLU A 203 -48.16 1.20 -50.34
N ARG A 204 -49.46 1.20 -50.02
CA ARG A 204 -49.95 0.93 -48.66
C ARG A 204 -49.63 -0.51 -48.21
N SER A 205 -49.83 -1.49 -49.08
CA SER A 205 -49.47 -2.88 -48.83
C SER A 205 -47.96 -3.07 -48.66
N ASN A 206 -47.16 -2.41 -49.52
CA ASN A 206 -45.70 -2.38 -49.40
C ASN A 206 -45.26 -1.77 -48.06
N ALA A 207 -45.85 -0.64 -47.66
CA ALA A 207 -45.58 0.01 -46.38
C ALA A 207 -45.88 -0.90 -45.19
N SER A 208 -47.03 -1.61 -45.21
CA SER A 208 -47.38 -2.60 -44.17
C SER A 208 -46.34 -3.72 -44.10
N THR A 209 -45.88 -4.23 -45.25
CA THR A 209 -44.84 -5.27 -45.30
C THR A 209 -43.50 -4.77 -44.74
N VAL A 210 -43.15 -3.52 -45.02
CA VAL A 210 -41.95 -2.86 -44.47
C VAL A 210 -42.10 -2.65 -42.96
N GLU A 211 -43.27 -2.26 -42.47
CA GLU A 211 -43.56 -2.06 -41.05
C GLU A 211 -43.48 -3.39 -40.27
N GLU A 212 -44.02 -4.48 -40.82
CA GLU A 212 -43.85 -5.82 -40.24
C GLU A 212 -42.38 -6.24 -40.17
N ARG A 213 -41.62 -6.01 -41.26
CA ARG A 213 -40.19 -6.31 -41.30
C ARG A 213 -39.41 -5.47 -40.30
N LEU A 214 -39.73 -4.18 -40.17
CA LEU A 214 -39.11 -3.28 -39.21
C LEU A 214 -39.38 -3.75 -37.79
N THR A 215 -40.62 -4.12 -37.48
CA THR A 215 -41.00 -4.64 -36.16
C THR A 215 -40.22 -5.91 -35.81
N ARG A 216 -40.10 -6.85 -36.75
CA ARG A 216 -39.28 -8.07 -36.57
C ARG A 216 -37.81 -7.76 -36.34
N LEU A 217 -37.24 -6.79 -37.07
CA LEU A 217 -35.86 -6.38 -36.90
C LEU A 217 -35.64 -5.68 -35.55
N VAL A 218 -36.61 -4.89 -35.08
CA VAL A 218 -36.56 -4.25 -33.76
C VAL A 218 -36.57 -5.30 -32.65
N THR A 219 -37.43 -6.32 -32.74
CA THR A 219 -37.46 -7.41 -31.75
C THR A 219 -36.17 -8.24 -31.78
N GLN A 220 -35.66 -8.59 -32.97
CA GLN A 220 -34.39 -9.31 -33.10
C GLN A 220 -33.21 -8.49 -32.56
N LYS A 221 -33.20 -7.18 -32.80
CA LYS A 221 -32.19 -6.27 -32.26
C LYS A 221 -32.22 -6.29 -30.73
N ALA A 222 -33.40 -6.19 -30.12
CA ALA A 222 -33.53 -6.22 -28.67
C ALA A 222 -33.05 -7.56 -28.06
N ASP A 223 -33.38 -8.68 -28.70
CA ASP A 223 -32.90 -10.01 -28.27
C ASP A 223 -31.36 -10.11 -28.35
N ILE A 224 -30.76 -9.63 -29.44
CA ILE A 224 -29.30 -9.63 -29.61
C ILE A 224 -28.63 -8.67 -28.62
N GLU A 225 -29.20 -7.49 -28.36
CA GLU A 225 -28.69 -6.55 -27.36
C GLU A 225 -28.72 -7.17 -25.95
N GLN A 226 -29.77 -7.91 -25.61
CA GLN A 226 -29.84 -8.65 -24.34
C GLN A 226 -28.79 -9.76 -24.28
N GLN A 227 -28.64 -10.57 -25.33
CA GLN A 227 -27.61 -11.62 -25.39
C GLN A 227 -26.19 -11.04 -25.28
N LEU A 228 -25.94 -9.89 -25.92
CA LEU A 228 -24.66 -9.20 -25.82
C LEU A 228 -24.38 -8.79 -24.38
N LYS A 229 -25.37 -8.19 -23.70
CA LYS A 229 -25.25 -7.78 -22.31
C LYS A 229 -24.98 -8.96 -21.37
N ASP A 230 -25.71 -10.07 -21.53
CA ASP A 230 -25.50 -11.27 -20.72
C ASP A 230 -24.08 -11.85 -20.94
N MET A 231 -23.58 -11.80 -22.18
CA MET A 231 -22.21 -12.24 -22.49
C MET A 231 -21.15 -11.29 -21.94
N GLU A 232 -21.37 -9.98 -21.98
CA GLU A 232 -20.49 -8.98 -21.36
C GLU A 232 -20.40 -9.18 -19.84
N GLU A 233 -21.54 -9.42 -19.17
CA GLU A 233 -21.58 -9.72 -17.73
C GLU A 233 -20.80 -11.01 -17.42
N ARG A 234 -20.99 -12.09 -18.20
CA ARG A 234 -20.22 -13.33 -18.04
C ARG A 234 -18.72 -13.15 -18.27
N VAL A 235 -18.33 -12.37 -19.27
CA VAL A 235 -16.92 -12.05 -19.50
C VAL A 235 -16.35 -11.29 -18.31
N HIS A 236 -17.09 -10.34 -17.75
CA HIS A 236 -16.66 -9.59 -16.58
C HIS A 236 -16.49 -10.49 -15.34
N GLU A 237 -17.42 -11.43 -15.11
CA GLU A 237 -17.31 -12.42 -14.03
C GLU A 237 -16.08 -13.32 -14.19
N GLU A 238 -15.83 -13.83 -15.39
CA GLU A 238 -14.66 -14.67 -15.69
C GLU A 238 -13.34 -13.87 -15.59
N GLU A 239 -13.32 -12.60 -15.99
CA GLU A 239 -12.17 -11.71 -15.80
C GLU A 239 -11.88 -11.50 -14.31
N GLN A 240 -12.91 -11.24 -13.49
CA GLN A 240 -12.76 -11.12 -12.04
C GLN A 240 -12.26 -12.43 -11.42
N ALA A 241 -12.87 -13.57 -11.77
CA ALA A 241 -12.43 -14.89 -11.32
C ALA A 241 -10.97 -15.17 -11.74
N GLY A 242 -10.60 -14.78 -12.96
CA GLY A 242 -9.23 -14.87 -13.47
C GLY A 242 -8.24 -14.03 -12.67
N GLN A 243 -8.59 -12.79 -12.33
CA GLN A 243 -7.77 -11.92 -11.47
C GLN A 243 -7.65 -12.48 -10.04
N GLU A 244 -8.72 -13.01 -9.47
CA GLU A 244 -8.69 -13.67 -8.17
C GLU A 244 -7.79 -14.90 -8.17
N LEU A 245 -7.91 -15.76 -9.19
CA LEU A 245 -7.06 -16.92 -9.38
C LEU A 245 -5.60 -16.52 -9.56
N GLN A 246 -5.32 -15.46 -10.31
CA GLN A 246 -3.97 -14.94 -10.48
C GLN A 246 -3.38 -14.41 -9.16
N SER A 247 -4.20 -13.72 -8.35
CA SER A 247 -3.81 -13.27 -7.00
C SER A 247 -3.53 -14.45 -6.06
N LYS A 248 -4.41 -15.46 -6.03
CA LYS A 248 -4.22 -16.70 -5.29
C LYS A 248 -2.95 -17.43 -5.74
N ARG A 249 -2.70 -17.51 -7.05
CA ARG A 249 -1.49 -18.10 -7.63
C ARG A 249 -0.23 -17.41 -7.14
N LYS A 250 -0.20 -16.07 -7.16
CA LYS A 250 0.95 -15.30 -6.65
C LYS A 250 1.21 -15.54 -5.16
N LYS A 251 0.15 -15.65 -4.34
CA LYS A 251 0.29 -16.00 -2.92
C LYS A 251 0.87 -17.41 -2.74
N LEU A 252 0.33 -18.40 -3.45
CA LEU A 252 0.84 -19.77 -3.40
C LEU A 252 2.28 -19.87 -3.92
N GLU A 253 2.64 -19.15 -4.99
CA GLU A 253 4.03 -19.04 -5.47
C GLU A 253 4.94 -18.45 -4.39
N HIS A 254 4.51 -17.38 -3.71
CA HIS A 254 5.25 -16.80 -2.59
C HIS A 254 5.42 -17.77 -1.41
N ASP A 255 4.35 -18.47 -1.02
CA ASP A 255 4.39 -19.46 0.06
C ASP A 255 5.31 -20.64 -0.30
N ILE A 256 5.27 -21.12 -1.55
CA ILE A 256 6.16 -22.17 -2.06
C ILE A 256 7.62 -21.72 -1.98
N ASP A 257 7.93 -20.51 -2.41
CA ASP A 257 9.29 -20.00 -2.37
C ASP A 257 9.78 -19.76 -0.93
N GLY A 258 8.88 -19.34 -0.02
CA GLY A 258 9.14 -19.30 1.41
C GLY A 258 9.47 -20.68 1.99
N LEU A 259 8.62 -21.68 1.72
CA LEU A 259 8.83 -23.06 2.17
C LEU A 259 10.10 -23.68 1.60
N LYS A 260 10.46 -23.41 0.33
CA LYS A 260 11.73 -23.86 -0.24
C LYS A 260 12.92 -23.28 0.52
N LYS A 261 12.86 -21.98 0.86
CA LYS A 261 13.90 -21.33 1.65
C LYS A 261 14.02 -21.95 3.04
N ASP A 262 12.89 -22.19 3.71
CA ASP A 262 12.87 -22.85 5.01
C ASP A 262 13.46 -24.28 4.93
N ILE A 263 13.15 -25.03 3.87
CA ILE A 263 13.75 -26.36 3.63
C ILE A 263 15.27 -26.25 3.46
N ASP A 264 15.76 -25.29 2.69
CA ASP A 264 17.19 -25.09 2.48
C ASP A 264 17.91 -24.65 3.77
N ASP A 265 17.29 -23.78 4.57
CA ASP A 265 17.78 -23.38 5.89
C ASP A 265 17.79 -24.57 6.87
N MET A 266 16.74 -25.40 6.87
CA MET A 266 16.69 -26.64 7.66
C MET A 266 17.75 -27.65 7.21
N ARG A 267 17.98 -27.80 5.91
CA ARG A 267 19.07 -28.65 5.36
C ARG A 267 20.44 -28.15 5.81
N LEU A 268 20.68 -26.85 5.77
CA LEU A 268 21.92 -26.25 6.25
C LEU A 268 22.12 -26.51 7.75
N ASN A 269 21.06 -26.36 8.55
CA ASN A 269 21.10 -26.64 9.98
C ASN A 269 21.30 -28.13 10.27
N LEU A 270 20.67 -29.01 9.50
CA LEU A 270 20.88 -30.46 9.59
C LEU A 270 22.34 -30.80 9.29
N GLN A 271 22.90 -30.27 8.20
CA GLN A 271 24.31 -30.47 7.84
C GLN A 271 25.27 -29.97 8.93
N LYS A 272 24.98 -28.81 9.53
CA LYS A 272 25.74 -28.31 10.70
C LYS A 272 25.66 -29.28 11.87
N SER A 273 24.46 -29.73 12.21
CA SER A 273 24.23 -30.66 13.33
C SER A 273 24.89 -32.02 13.10
N GLU A 274 24.86 -32.56 11.87
CA GLU A 274 25.57 -33.78 11.49
C GLU A 274 27.10 -33.63 11.62
N ASN A 275 27.65 -32.47 11.21
CA ASN A 275 29.07 -32.18 11.38
C ASN A 275 29.45 -32.06 12.86
N GLU A 276 28.61 -31.43 13.70
CA GLU A 276 28.79 -31.42 15.15
C GLU A 276 28.72 -32.82 15.74
N CYS A 277 27.79 -33.66 15.28
CA CYS A 277 27.65 -35.05 15.71
C CYS A 277 28.94 -35.83 15.40
N LYS A 278 29.43 -35.79 14.15
CA LYS A 278 30.70 -36.42 13.75
C LYS A 278 31.88 -35.92 14.59
N THR A 279 31.91 -34.62 14.90
CA THR A 279 32.97 -34.03 15.75
C THR A 279 32.90 -34.57 17.18
N ARG A 280 31.69 -34.67 17.74
CA ARG A 280 31.45 -35.28 19.06
C ARG A 280 31.75 -36.79 19.06
N GLU A 281 31.43 -37.49 18.00
CA GLU A 281 31.68 -38.93 17.82
C GLU A 281 33.19 -39.23 17.74
N ASN A 282 33.95 -38.42 16.99
CA ASN A 282 35.41 -38.47 17.01
C ASN A 282 35.99 -38.18 18.40
N ARG A 283 35.40 -37.25 19.16
CA ARG A 283 35.80 -36.96 20.55
C ARG A 283 35.57 -38.18 21.46
N ILE A 284 34.46 -38.89 21.28
CA ILE A 284 34.11 -40.10 22.04
C ILE A 284 35.11 -41.22 21.74
N ASN A 285 35.47 -41.44 20.46
CA ASN A 285 36.46 -42.46 20.10
C ASN A 285 37.83 -42.21 20.75
N ILE A 286 38.29 -40.95 20.77
CA ILE A 286 39.55 -40.58 21.45
C ILE A 286 39.47 -40.88 22.96
N LEU A 287 38.35 -40.54 23.60
CA LEU A 287 38.15 -40.81 25.02
C LEU A 287 38.02 -42.32 25.33
N GLN A 288 37.50 -43.13 24.39
CA GLN A 288 37.46 -44.58 24.51
C GLN A 288 38.85 -45.21 24.42
N ASP A 289 39.72 -44.71 23.53
CA ASP A 289 41.12 -45.15 23.44
C ASP A 289 41.92 -44.78 24.71
N GLU A 290 41.66 -43.61 25.30
CA GLU A 290 42.24 -43.20 26.59
C GLU A 290 41.76 -44.09 27.76
N MET A 291 40.48 -44.48 27.78
CA MET A 291 39.96 -45.42 28.77
C MET A 291 40.61 -46.80 28.65
N ALA A 292 40.80 -47.33 27.44
CA ALA A 292 41.44 -48.62 27.23
C ALA A 292 42.88 -48.66 27.75
N GLN A 293 43.63 -47.56 27.60
CA GLN A 293 44.97 -47.43 28.19
C GLN A 293 44.95 -47.42 29.72
N GLN A 294 43.94 -46.81 30.34
CA GLN A 294 43.80 -46.80 31.79
C GLN A 294 43.44 -48.19 32.36
N ASP A 295 42.61 -48.96 31.67
CA ASP A 295 42.27 -50.34 32.05
C ASP A 295 43.47 -51.29 31.96
N GLU A 296 44.35 -51.12 30.97
CA GLU A 296 45.59 -51.91 30.87
C GLU A 296 46.57 -51.61 32.03
N SER A 297 46.63 -50.36 32.48
CA SER A 297 47.42 -49.95 33.64
C SER A 297 46.89 -50.57 34.95
N LEU A 298 45.57 -50.58 35.14
CA LEU A 298 44.91 -51.22 36.29
C LEU A 298 45.13 -52.74 36.37
N SER A 299 45.14 -53.42 35.22
CA SER A 299 45.44 -54.86 35.13
C SER A 299 46.86 -55.21 35.60
N LYS A 300 47.86 -54.37 35.30
CA LYS A 300 49.25 -54.57 35.71
C LYS A 300 49.41 -54.42 37.24
N LEU A 301 48.82 -53.39 37.84
CA LEU A 301 48.81 -53.17 39.29
C LEU A 301 48.11 -54.29 40.07
N THR A 302 47.04 -54.86 39.51
CA THR A 302 46.28 -55.95 40.14
C THR A 302 47.07 -57.28 40.17
N ARG A 303 47.91 -57.53 39.16
CA ARG A 303 48.83 -58.69 39.14
C ARG A 303 49.98 -58.56 40.13
N GLU A 304 50.47 -57.35 40.38
CA GLU A 304 51.58 -57.11 41.31
C GLU A 304 51.15 -57.26 42.78
N LYS A 305 49.93 -56.84 43.12
CA LYS A 305 49.33 -57.03 44.45
C LYS A 305 49.18 -58.50 44.83
N LYS A 306 48.72 -59.34 43.90
CA LYS A 306 48.47 -60.78 44.15
C LYS A 306 49.75 -61.58 44.43
N ARG A 307 50.88 -61.18 43.82
CA ARG A 307 52.20 -61.80 44.05
C ARG A 307 52.77 -61.52 45.45
N LEU A 308 52.46 -60.36 46.03
CA LEU A 308 52.93 -59.96 47.36
C LEU A 308 52.11 -60.63 48.49
N GLU A 309 50.83 -60.93 48.26
CA GLU A 309 49.97 -61.64 49.23
C GLU A 309 50.36 -63.12 49.39
N GLU A 310 50.80 -63.82 48.33
CA GLU A 310 51.24 -65.23 48.38
C GLU A 310 52.62 -65.45 49.03
N GLN A 311 53.46 -64.41 49.10
CA GLN A 311 54.77 -64.47 49.74
C GLN A 311 54.69 -64.29 51.27
N ASN A 312 53.64 -63.63 51.76
CA ASN A 312 53.43 -63.35 53.18
C ASN A 312 52.91 -64.59 53.95
N THR A 313 52.00 -65.38 53.35
CA THR A 313 51.44 -66.60 53.95
C THR A 313 52.49 -67.71 54.15
N LYS A 314 53.47 -67.83 53.26
CA LYS A 314 54.55 -68.82 53.36
C LYS A 314 55.56 -68.55 54.48
N THR A 315 55.69 -67.29 54.90
CA THR A 315 56.64 -66.87 55.95
C THR A 315 56.05 -67.06 57.36
N THR A 316 54.73 -66.97 57.49
CA THR A 316 54.00 -67.17 58.75
C THR A 316 53.94 -68.65 59.19
N GLU A 317 53.86 -69.60 58.25
CA GLU A 317 53.78 -71.04 58.56
C GLU A 317 55.13 -71.66 59.02
N GLN A 318 56.27 -71.04 58.70
CA GLN A 318 57.59 -71.50 59.15
C GLN A 318 57.95 -71.00 60.56
N LEU A 319 57.32 -69.92 61.04
CA LEU A 319 57.55 -69.36 62.37
C LEU A 319 56.83 -70.17 63.47
N GLN A 320 55.64 -70.70 63.17
CA GLN A 320 54.82 -71.47 64.12
C GLN A 320 55.44 -72.83 64.51
N ALA A 321 56.28 -73.42 63.64
CA ALA A 321 56.93 -74.71 63.90
C ALA A 321 58.17 -74.61 64.82
N GLU A 322 58.75 -73.41 64.97
CA GLU A 322 59.89 -73.17 65.88
C GLU A 322 59.45 -72.72 67.29
N GLU A 323 58.24 -72.15 67.45
CA GLU A 323 57.67 -71.80 68.76
C GLU A 323 57.33 -73.02 69.65
N ASP A 324 56.94 -74.16 69.05
CA ASP A 324 56.58 -75.37 69.79
C ASP A 324 57.80 -76.11 70.40
N LYS A 325 59.03 -75.86 69.90
CA LYS A 325 60.27 -76.42 70.48
C LYS A 325 60.80 -75.61 71.68
N VAL A 326 60.51 -74.31 71.75
CA VAL A 326 61.00 -73.41 72.81
C VAL A 326 60.25 -73.62 74.13
N ASN A 327 58.99 -74.03 74.09
CA ASN A 327 58.17 -74.28 75.29
C ASN A 327 58.57 -75.53 76.10
N HIS A 328 59.31 -76.48 75.50
CA HIS A 328 59.84 -77.65 76.21
C HIS A 328 61.14 -77.34 76.99
N LEU A 329 61.93 -76.36 76.55
CA LEU A 329 63.21 -75.96 77.16
C LEU A 329 63.05 -74.97 78.34
N ASN A 330 61.97 -74.18 78.36
CA ASN A 330 61.70 -73.21 79.44
C ASN A 330 61.34 -73.84 80.80
N LYS A 331 60.96 -75.11 80.86
CA LYS A 331 60.66 -75.83 82.13
C LYS A 331 61.92 -76.34 82.86
N LEU A 332 63.06 -76.42 82.17
CA LEU A 332 64.35 -76.88 82.75
C LEU A 332 65.16 -75.71 83.33
N LYS A 333 64.91 -74.48 82.87
CA LYS A 333 65.56 -73.23 83.31
C LYS A 333 65.21 -72.84 84.75
N THR A 334 63.97 -73.03 85.17
CA THR A 334 63.46 -72.61 86.49
C THR A 334 64.03 -73.39 87.69
N LYS A 335 64.79 -74.47 87.44
CA LYS A 335 65.45 -75.27 88.49
C LYS A 335 66.92 -74.91 88.75
N LEU A 336 67.53 -74.06 87.92
CA LEU A 336 68.95 -73.67 88.04
C LEU A 336 69.17 -72.23 88.53
N GLU A 337 68.15 -71.38 88.52
CA GLU A 337 68.20 -70.02 89.07
C GLU A 337 68.14 -69.99 90.62
N GLN A 338 67.79 -71.11 91.27
CA GLN A 338 67.75 -71.28 92.74
C GLN A 338 69.12 -71.51 93.42
N THR A 339 70.22 -71.60 92.66
CA THR A 339 71.56 -71.88 93.21
C THR A 339 72.60 -70.83 92.88
N LEU A 340 72.20 -69.75 92.18
CA LEU A 340 73.18 -68.81 91.67
C LEU A 340 73.56 -67.76 92.71
N ASP A 341 72.65 -66.97 93.27
CA ASP A 341 73.13 -65.76 93.97
C ASP A 341 72.65 -65.58 95.42
N GLU A 342 72.59 -66.72 96.11
CA GLU A 342 73.13 -66.91 97.48
C GLU A 342 74.62 -66.48 97.62
N LEU A 343 75.23 -65.92 96.57
CA LEU A 343 76.52 -65.21 96.55
C LEU A 343 76.40 -63.68 96.69
N GLU A 344 75.22 -63.07 96.50
CA GLU A 344 75.01 -61.62 96.77
C GLU A 344 74.83 -61.33 98.28
N ASP A 345 74.55 -62.36 99.07
CA ASP A 345 74.39 -62.37 100.54
C ASP A 345 75.71 -62.17 101.32
N SER A 346 76.85 -62.05 100.62
CA SER A 346 78.15 -61.74 101.23
C SER A 346 78.48 -60.23 101.29
N LEU A 347 77.70 -59.34 100.67
CA LEU A 347 77.93 -57.89 100.74
C LEU A 347 77.06 -57.17 101.79
N GLU A 348 76.14 -57.89 102.43
CA GLU A 348 75.24 -57.39 103.49
C GLU A 348 75.92 -57.05 104.84
N ARG A 349 77.25 -57.06 105.00
CA ARG A 349 77.85 -56.90 106.34
C ARG A 349 78.70 -55.65 106.60
N GLU A 350 79.08 -54.87 105.59
CA GLU A 350 79.97 -53.71 105.82
C GLU A 350 79.27 -52.34 105.99
N LYS A 351 77.94 -52.21 105.86
CA LYS A 351 77.23 -50.93 106.13
C LYS A 351 76.00 -51.01 107.05
N LYS A 352 75.88 -52.11 107.79
CA LYS A 352 75.06 -52.28 109.01
C LYS A 352 75.53 -51.37 110.17
N SER A 353 76.57 -50.55 109.97
CA SER A 353 77.10 -49.56 110.93
C SER A 353 76.65 -48.10 110.70
N ARG A 354 75.70 -47.81 109.78
CA ARG A 354 75.05 -46.49 109.61
C ARG A 354 73.52 -46.55 109.71
N ALA A 355 72.99 -47.54 110.44
CA ALA A 355 71.55 -47.73 110.65
C ALA A 355 70.94 -46.75 111.68
N ASP A 356 71.71 -46.16 112.60
CA ASP A 356 71.10 -45.47 113.75
C ASP A 356 71.36 -43.95 113.80
N LEU A 357 71.93 -43.37 112.73
CA LEU A 357 71.97 -41.91 112.52
C LEU A 357 70.72 -41.43 111.78
N ASP A 358 69.60 -41.86 112.35
CA ASP A 358 68.50 -41.01 112.80
C ASP A 358 67.88 -40.08 111.76
N LYS A 359 66.56 -40.16 111.52
CA LYS A 359 65.51 -39.69 112.45
C LYS A 359 65.68 -38.24 112.98
N SER A 360 66.81 -37.57 112.72
CA SER A 360 67.25 -36.21 113.08
C SER A 360 67.48 -35.29 111.86
N LYS A 361 66.80 -35.52 110.71
CA LYS A 361 66.64 -34.48 109.65
C LYS A 361 65.21 -34.24 109.17
N ARG A 362 64.21 -34.99 109.64
CA ARG A 362 62.78 -34.62 109.43
C ARG A 362 62.35 -33.33 110.15
N LYS A 363 63.28 -32.63 110.81
CA LYS A 363 63.05 -31.37 111.52
C LYS A 363 64.08 -30.27 111.21
N LEU A 364 65.00 -30.51 110.27
CA LEU A 364 65.91 -29.51 109.67
C LEU A 364 65.52 -29.39 108.19
N GLU A 365 64.31 -28.90 107.95
CA GLU A 365 64.06 -27.46 107.77
C GLU A 365 64.55 -27.05 106.40
N GLY A 366 63.65 -26.65 105.51
CA GLY A 366 63.07 -25.32 105.72
C GLY A 366 64.04 -24.21 105.27
N ASP A 367 65.35 -24.48 105.33
CA ASP A 367 66.44 -23.52 105.19
C ASP A 367 67.39 -23.78 103.99
N LEU A 368 67.28 -24.87 103.22
CA LEU A 368 68.05 -25.03 101.94
C LEU A 368 67.29 -24.53 100.68
N LYS A 369 66.03 -24.09 100.82
CA LYS A 369 65.27 -23.46 99.73
C LYS A 369 65.78 -22.04 99.39
N SER A 370 66.88 -21.56 99.98
CA SER A 370 67.41 -20.19 99.82
C SER A 370 68.81 -20.09 99.19
N THR A 371 69.61 -21.16 99.13
CA THR A 371 71.07 -20.98 98.95
C THR A 371 71.80 -21.93 97.97
N GLN A 372 71.14 -22.61 97.03
CA GLN A 372 71.83 -23.22 95.86
C GLN A 372 71.16 -23.03 94.48
N GLY A 373 70.17 -22.15 94.37
CA GLY A 373 69.85 -21.44 93.12
C GLY A 373 70.99 -20.51 92.62
N ASN A 374 72.17 -20.55 93.23
CA ASN A 374 73.37 -19.79 92.88
C ASN A 374 74.54 -20.71 92.44
N LEU A 375 74.30 -21.97 92.05
CA LEU A 375 75.34 -22.86 91.49
C LEU A 375 74.91 -23.56 90.18
N GLU A 376 74.19 -22.88 89.32
CA GLU A 376 74.90 -22.29 88.20
C GLU A 376 74.84 -23.16 86.92
N GLU A 377 74.02 -22.90 85.92
CA GLU A 377 73.49 -21.61 85.45
C GLU A 377 74.54 -20.49 85.30
N MET A 378 75.49 -20.23 86.22
CA MET A 378 76.85 -19.86 85.81
C MET A 378 77.58 -20.95 85.04
N GLU A 379 77.33 -22.28 85.07
CA GLU A 379 78.12 -23.16 84.18
C GLU A 379 77.69 -23.10 82.70
N ARG A 380 76.49 -22.59 82.40
CA ARG A 380 76.09 -22.27 81.01
C ARG A 380 76.13 -20.79 80.69
N ALA A 381 75.95 -19.87 81.65
CA ALA A 381 76.48 -18.52 81.50
C ALA A 381 78.02 -18.56 81.36
N LYS A 382 78.71 -19.63 81.79
CA LYS A 382 80.15 -19.87 81.60
C LYS A 382 80.51 -20.32 80.20
N ARG A 383 79.68 -21.03 79.43
CA ARG A 383 80.03 -21.31 78.01
C ARG A 383 79.79 -20.11 77.09
N GLU A 384 78.76 -19.31 77.37
CA GLU A 384 78.57 -18.01 76.72
C GLU A 384 79.50 -16.92 77.29
N LEU A 385 79.95 -17.03 78.55
CA LEU A 385 81.08 -16.25 79.07
C LEU A 385 82.41 -16.80 78.56
N GLU A 386 82.59 -18.08 78.18
CA GLU A 386 83.87 -18.66 77.71
C GLU A 386 84.25 -18.12 76.33
N GLU A 387 83.28 -17.75 75.49
CA GLU A 387 83.56 -16.96 74.28
C GLU A 387 83.83 -15.47 74.59
N ASN A 388 83.20 -14.89 75.63
CA ASN A 388 83.61 -13.58 76.17
C ASN A 388 84.94 -13.62 76.96
N LEU A 389 85.33 -14.79 77.49
CA LEU A 389 86.53 -15.11 78.25
C LEU A 389 87.68 -15.26 77.27
N LYS A 390 87.47 -15.91 76.12
CA LYS A 390 88.44 -15.91 75.02
C LYS A 390 88.79 -14.50 74.53
N ARG A 391 87.86 -13.56 74.67
CA ARG A 391 88.04 -12.14 74.37
C ARG A 391 88.69 -11.35 75.52
N LYS A 392 88.50 -11.76 76.79
CA LYS A 392 89.21 -11.25 77.98
C LYS A 392 90.58 -11.91 78.24
N ASP A 393 90.82 -13.12 77.74
CA ASP A 393 92.06 -13.89 77.81
C ASP A 393 93.11 -13.32 76.85
N GLN A 394 92.69 -12.67 75.76
CA GLN A 394 93.57 -11.80 74.98
C GLN A 394 94.00 -10.54 75.76
N GLU A 395 93.22 -10.08 76.75
CA GLU A 395 93.59 -8.98 77.66
C GLU A 395 94.42 -9.48 78.87
N ILE A 396 94.26 -10.73 79.35
CA ILE A 396 95.04 -11.34 80.45
C ILE A 396 96.39 -11.89 79.95
N GLY A 397 96.50 -12.32 78.70
CA GLY A 397 97.78 -12.64 78.05
C GLY A 397 98.77 -11.47 78.02
N GLN A 398 98.30 -10.23 78.10
CA GLN A 398 99.16 -9.03 78.27
C GLN A 398 99.67 -8.84 79.71
N MET A 399 99.07 -9.48 80.72
CA MET A 399 99.45 -9.36 82.13
C MET A 399 100.19 -10.62 82.67
N GLY A 400 99.95 -11.80 82.10
CA GLY A 400 100.66 -13.05 82.46
C GLY A 400 102.11 -13.10 81.98
N GLY A 401 102.44 -12.44 80.86
CA GLY A 401 103.82 -12.22 80.41
C GLY A 401 104.70 -11.41 81.37
N ARG A 402 104.16 -10.94 82.52
CA ARG A 402 104.95 -10.37 83.63
C ARG A 402 105.23 -11.35 84.77
N LEU A 403 104.56 -12.50 84.83
CA LEU A 403 104.72 -13.51 85.89
C LEU A 403 105.70 -14.63 85.47
N GLU A 404 105.81 -14.90 84.17
CA GLU A 404 106.81 -15.82 83.60
C GLU A 404 108.27 -15.39 83.86
N ASP A 405 108.54 -14.14 84.26
CA ASP A 405 109.88 -13.65 84.60
C ASP A 405 110.32 -13.93 86.06
N GLU A 406 109.41 -14.20 87.03
CA GLU A 406 109.78 -14.35 88.46
C GLU A 406 110.03 -15.80 88.93
N GLN A 407 109.27 -16.80 88.46
CA GLN A 407 109.44 -18.18 88.96
C GLN A 407 110.63 -18.94 88.34
N GLY A 408 111.22 -18.42 87.26
CA GLY A 408 112.52 -18.84 86.74
C GLY A 408 113.66 -18.79 87.78
N GLN A 409 113.49 -18.10 88.91
CA GLN A 409 114.46 -18.08 90.02
C GLN A 409 114.31 -19.24 91.03
N ALA A 410 113.14 -19.85 91.20
CA ALA A 410 112.90 -20.84 92.27
C ALA A 410 113.49 -22.23 91.96
N ALA A 411 113.53 -22.62 90.68
CA ALA A 411 114.19 -23.84 90.20
C ALA A 411 115.72 -23.86 90.48
N SER A 412 116.33 -22.73 90.87
CA SER A 412 117.76 -22.63 91.16
C SER A 412 118.15 -22.95 92.61
N LEU A 413 117.23 -22.97 93.59
CA LEU A 413 117.59 -23.03 95.02
C LEU A 413 117.50 -24.42 95.67
N GLN A 414 116.53 -25.28 95.33
CA GLN A 414 116.38 -26.57 96.04
C GLN A 414 117.37 -27.65 95.58
N LYS A 415 118.00 -27.46 94.42
CA LYS A 415 119.18 -28.21 93.95
C LYS A 415 120.38 -28.11 94.92
N LYS A 416 120.41 -27.10 95.82
CA LYS A 416 121.43 -26.87 96.85
C LYS A 416 121.18 -27.62 98.18
N ILE A 417 120.00 -28.21 98.39
CA ILE A 417 119.68 -29.01 99.60
C ILE A 417 120.17 -30.46 99.47
N LYS A 418 120.34 -30.95 98.23
CA LYS A 418 120.95 -32.26 97.92
C LYS A 418 122.41 -32.41 98.41
N GLU A 419 123.09 -31.35 98.87
CA GLU A 419 124.51 -31.40 99.26
C GLU A 419 124.79 -31.43 100.78
N LEU A 420 123.83 -31.06 101.65
CA LEU A 420 124.11 -30.93 103.09
C LEU A 420 123.78 -32.16 103.94
N GLN A 421 122.80 -33.01 103.58
CA GLN A 421 122.45 -34.18 104.41
C GLN A 421 123.39 -35.38 104.20
N SER A 422 124.11 -35.42 103.07
CA SER A 422 125.29 -36.27 102.87
C SER A 422 126.42 -35.99 103.89
N ARG A 423 126.36 -34.88 104.64
CA ARG A 423 127.31 -34.53 105.71
C ARG A 423 126.86 -34.96 107.12
N MET A 424 125.60 -35.39 107.27
CA MET A 424 125.13 -36.06 108.50
C MET A 424 125.52 -37.55 108.54
N GLN A 425 125.95 -38.12 107.41
CA GLN A 425 126.53 -39.45 107.31
C GLN A 425 127.83 -39.62 108.14
N GLU A 426 128.49 -38.57 108.62
CA GLU A 426 129.84 -38.70 109.20
C GLU A 426 129.91 -38.51 110.72
N LEU A 427 128.85 -38.02 111.38
CA LEU A 427 128.88 -37.66 112.82
C LEU A 427 128.29 -38.71 113.77
N GLU A 428 127.34 -39.57 113.37
CA GLU A 428 126.76 -40.56 114.30
C GLU A 428 127.59 -41.85 114.41
N GLU A 429 128.41 -42.17 113.41
CA GLU A 429 129.50 -43.17 113.55
C GLU A 429 130.65 -42.68 114.47
N GLU A 430 130.78 -41.36 114.74
CA GLU A 430 131.69 -40.83 115.77
C GLU A 430 131.17 -41.11 117.20
N VAL A 431 129.85 -41.30 117.40
CA VAL A 431 129.24 -41.65 118.70
C VAL A 431 129.46 -43.13 119.09
N GLU A 432 129.79 -44.01 118.12
CA GLU A 432 130.32 -45.36 118.39
C GLU A 432 131.59 -45.32 119.27
N THR A 433 132.37 -44.23 119.22
CA THR A 433 133.69 -44.24 119.85
C THR A 433 133.74 -43.64 121.26
N GLU A 434 132.77 -42.80 121.64
CA GLU A 434 132.85 -42.08 122.92
C GLU A 434 132.18 -42.81 124.11
N ARG A 435 131.17 -43.68 123.92
CA ARG A 435 130.57 -44.46 125.05
C ARG A 435 131.26 -45.77 125.40
N GLN A 436 132.01 -46.38 124.48
CA GLN A 436 132.98 -47.42 124.85
C GLN A 436 134.15 -46.83 125.69
N SER A 437 134.41 -45.51 125.57
CA SER A 437 135.38 -44.75 126.38
C SER A 437 134.78 -44.26 127.71
N ARG A 438 133.44 -44.06 127.76
CA ARG A 438 132.70 -43.77 128.99
C ARG A 438 132.47 -45.02 129.84
N THR A 439 133.62 -45.50 130.23
CA THR A 439 133.96 -45.54 131.64
C THR A 439 133.45 -46.80 132.34
N LYS A 440 134.11 -47.96 132.22
CA LYS A 440 135.57 -48.19 132.37
C LYS A 440 136.18 -47.45 133.57
N THR A 441 135.95 -46.14 133.70
CA THR A 441 136.17 -45.30 134.88
C THR A 441 135.10 -45.48 135.98
N GLU A 442 133.91 -46.05 135.74
CA GLU A 442 132.99 -46.42 136.85
C GLU A 442 133.29 -47.81 137.44
N LYS A 443 133.91 -48.70 136.64
CA LYS A 443 134.62 -49.89 137.15
C LYS A 443 135.86 -49.56 138.01
N GLN A 444 136.21 -48.28 138.21
CA GLN A 444 137.38 -47.84 139.01
C GLN A 444 137.06 -46.80 140.10
N ARG A 445 135.80 -46.35 140.26
CA ARG A 445 135.46 -45.29 141.23
C ARG A 445 134.69 -45.72 142.49
N ALA A 446 134.19 -46.96 142.60
CA ALA A 446 133.54 -47.44 143.84
C ALA A 446 134.12 -48.74 144.43
N ASP A 447 135.12 -49.37 143.79
CA ASP A 447 136.11 -50.17 144.52
C ASP A 447 137.08 -49.26 145.34
N LEU A 448 137.04 -47.93 145.14
CA LEU A 448 137.93 -46.93 145.75
C LEU A 448 137.21 -45.79 146.51
N ALA A 449 135.90 -45.94 146.76
CA ALA A 449 135.20 -45.28 147.87
C ALA A 449 134.78 -46.38 148.88
N ARG A 450 135.71 -47.29 149.20
CA ARG A 450 136.60 -47.17 150.38
C ARG A 450 135.77 -47.26 151.65
N GLU A 451 135.87 -48.36 152.39
CA GLU A 451 136.97 -48.64 153.34
C GLU A 451 137.18 -47.60 154.44
N ILE A 452 136.77 -46.34 154.31
CA ILE A 452 137.16 -45.30 155.27
C ILE A 452 136.13 -44.17 155.09
N ASP A 453 135.06 -44.05 155.89
CA ASP A 453 135.08 -43.93 157.35
C ASP A 453 133.91 -44.67 158.05
N GLU A 454 134.29 -45.52 159.02
CA GLU A 454 133.56 -46.13 160.15
C GLU A 454 132.58 -47.30 159.92
#